data_AF-A0A554JKS1-F1
#
_entry.id   AF-A0A554JKS1-F1
#
_cell.length_a   1.000
_cell.length_b   1.000
_cell.length_c   1.000
_cell.angle_alpha   90.00
_cell.angle_beta   90.00
_cell.angle_gamma   90.00
#
_symmetry.space_group_name_H-M   'P 1'
#
loop_
_entity.id
_entity.type
_entity.pdbx_description
1 polymer ?
#
loop_
_entity_poly.entity_id
_entity_poly.type
_entity_poly.pdbx_seq_one_letter_code
_entity_poly.pdbx_strand_id
1 'polypeptide(L)'
;MKKDNLAKRALALHKKLGGKIRTGLPIQVKTRDDLSLIYTPGVGAVSSYIAKHKNEARHYTIKGKMIAVISDGSAVLGLGNIGPEAALPVMEGKAALFKTFADVDAFPIVLSTQDTNEIIETIVRIAPTFAGINLEDFSAPRCFEIEEKLKARLDIPVMHDDQHGTAIVVVAGLMNAAKVVGKKFQNLHVVISGAGAAGTAVAKLLLKAGVKDIIVLDSKGIIVRGREKLVAHKEELADTTNPRGVSGDLHDALRGADAVVGVSGPNLIKKEHIARMAKQAIVFALANPVPEIMPEVAKAGGAAVIATGRSDFPNQINNSLVFPGVFRGALDNNVKKITDDMKLQAAKNLAALIAKPTSERIIPGPFEKGVAAAVAKAIR
;
A
#
# COMPACT_ATOMS: atom_id res chain seq x y z
N MET A 1 17.91 -18.27 10.16
CA MET A 1 18.80 -18.04 9.00
C MET A 1 19.48 -16.68 9.16
N LYS A 2 20.83 -16.60 9.20
CA LYS A 2 21.54 -15.32 9.40
C LYS A 2 21.28 -14.34 8.25
N LYS A 3 20.95 -13.07 8.56
CA LYS A 3 20.63 -11.97 7.61
C LYS A 3 21.63 -11.84 6.46
N ASP A 4 22.91 -12.03 6.73
CA ASP A 4 24.00 -11.92 5.74
C ASP A 4 23.86 -12.87 4.55
N ASN A 5 23.17 -14.00 4.71
CA ASN A 5 22.94 -14.92 3.60
C ASN A 5 21.81 -14.43 2.67
N LEU A 6 20.77 -13.76 3.21
CA LEU A 6 19.62 -13.33 2.40
C LEU A 6 19.99 -12.20 1.43
N ALA A 7 20.71 -11.18 1.92
CA ALA A 7 21.12 -10.05 1.08
C ALA A 7 22.02 -10.50 -0.08
N LYS A 8 23.02 -11.35 0.20
CA LYS A 8 23.90 -11.93 -0.81
C LYS A 8 23.13 -12.76 -1.84
N ARG A 9 22.18 -13.58 -1.39
CA ARG A 9 21.31 -14.38 -2.29
C ARG A 9 20.43 -13.50 -3.17
N ALA A 10 19.85 -12.42 -2.63
CA ALA A 10 19.02 -11.48 -3.39
C ALA A 10 19.83 -10.78 -4.49
N LEU A 11 21.02 -10.26 -4.18
CA LEU A 11 21.92 -9.64 -5.16
C LEU A 11 22.35 -10.64 -6.25
N ALA A 12 22.77 -11.85 -5.87
CA ALA A 12 23.18 -12.88 -6.81
C ALA A 12 22.04 -13.27 -7.75
N LEU A 13 20.82 -13.41 -7.22
CA LEU A 13 19.63 -13.71 -8.02
C LEU A 13 19.33 -12.59 -9.02
N HIS A 14 19.30 -11.34 -8.58
CA HIS A 14 19.00 -10.20 -9.45
C HIS A 14 20.04 -10.04 -10.56
N LYS A 15 21.33 -10.23 -10.23
CA LYS A 15 22.42 -10.22 -11.23
C LYS A 15 22.29 -11.36 -12.22
N LYS A 16 21.91 -12.56 -11.77
CA LYS A 16 21.69 -13.73 -12.64
C LYS A 16 20.52 -13.53 -13.59
N LEU A 17 19.43 -12.91 -13.14
CA LEU A 17 18.21 -12.75 -13.94
C LEU A 17 18.24 -11.51 -14.85
N GLY A 18 19.00 -10.47 -14.48
CA GLY A 18 19.04 -9.20 -15.22
C GLY A 18 17.76 -8.39 -15.10
N GLY A 19 17.09 -8.44 -13.94
CA GLY A 19 15.74 -7.92 -13.72
C GLY A 19 14.72 -9.02 -13.41
N LYS A 20 13.56 -8.65 -12.85
CA LYS A 20 12.53 -9.62 -12.38
C LYS A 20 11.36 -9.83 -13.32
N ILE A 21 11.21 -8.99 -14.34
CA ILE A 21 10.10 -9.05 -15.30
C ILE A 21 10.63 -9.13 -16.73
N ARG A 22 9.82 -9.67 -17.64
CA ARG A 22 10.09 -9.74 -19.09
C ARG A 22 8.81 -9.46 -19.86
N THR A 23 8.94 -8.92 -21.07
CA THR A 23 7.83 -8.83 -22.02
C THR A 23 7.65 -10.17 -22.73
N GLY A 24 6.41 -10.47 -23.12
CA GLY A 24 6.06 -11.67 -23.86
C GLY A 24 4.95 -11.39 -24.87
N LEU A 25 4.84 -12.24 -25.88
CA LEU A 25 3.79 -12.15 -26.89
C LEU A 25 2.66 -13.13 -26.57
N PRO A 26 1.39 -12.75 -26.75
CA PRO A 26 0.26 -13.65 -26.53
C PRO A 26 0.15 -14.72 -27.63
N ILE A 27 0.76 -14.50 -28.79
CA ILE A 27 0.84 -15.46 -29.90
C ILE A 27 2.26 -15.55 -30.44
N GLN A 28 2.56 -16.65 -31.12
CA GLN A 28 3.82 -16.81 -31.85
C GLN A 28 3.67 -16.22 -33.25
N VAL A 29 4.68 -15.47 -33.71
CA VAL A 29 4.74 -14.94 -35.07
C VAL A 29 5.71 -15.80 -35.87
N LYS A 30 5.18 -16.69 -36.71
CA LYS A 30 5.99 -17.68 -37.45
C LYS A 30 5.85 -17.57 -38.96
N THR A 31 4.73 -17.03 -39.43
CA THR A 31 4.40 -16.94 -40.85
C THR A 31 4.26 -15.48 -41.31
N ARG A 32 4.24 -15.29 -42.64
CA ARG A 32 3.93 -13.98 -43.23
C ARG A 32 2.52 -13.52 -42.88
N ASP A 33 1.58 -14.45 -42.79
CA ASP A 33 0.19 -14.16 -42.44
C ASP A 33 0.11 -13.65 -40.99
N ASP A 34 0.78 -14.31 -40.03
CA ASP A 34 0.87 -13.83 -38.64
C ASP A 34 1.43 -12.40 -38.56
N LEU A 35 2.52 -12.15 -39.30
CA LEU A 35 3.16 -10.83 -39.34
C LEU A 35 2.23 -9.77 -39.95
N SER A 36 1.51 -10.12 -41.00
CA SER A 36 0.59 -9.21 -41.70
C SER A 36 -0.61 -8.79 -40.84
N LEU A 37 -1.01 -9.62 -39.86
CA LEU A 37 -2.11 -9.36 -38.94
C LEU A 37 -1.67 -8.54 -37.72
N ILE A 38 -0.54 -8.87 -37.11
CA ILE A 38 -0.02 -8.15 -35.93
C ILE A 38 0.62 -6.82 -36.31
N TYR A 39 1.22 -6.75 -37.49
CA TYR A 39 1.96 -5.59 -37.98
C TYR A 39 1.43 -5.15 -39.34
N THR A 40 2.29 -4.58 -40.18
CA THR A 40 1.88 -4.08 -41.48
C THR A 40 1.54 -5.23 -42.43
N PRO A 41 0.44 -5.09 -43.21
CA PRO A 41 -0.45 -3.93 -43.30
C PRO A 41 -1.62 -3.93 -42.30
N GLY A 42 -1.97 -5.07 -41.68
CA GLY A 42 -3.21 -5.25 -40.91
C GLY A 42 -3.37 -4.34 -39.69
N VAL A 43 -2.28 -4.00 -39.00
CA VAL A 43 -2.29 -3.05 -37.86
C VAL A 43 -2.86 -1.67 -38.22
N GLY A 44 -2.82 -1.30 -39.51
CA GLY A 44 -3.43 -0.07 -40.02
C GLY A 44 -4.95 -0.05 -39.85
N ALA A 45 -5.62 -1.20 -40.01
CA ALA A 45 -7.07 -1.33 -39.81
C ALA A 45 -7.44 -1.11 -38.33
N VAL A 46 -6.69 -1.74 -37.41
CA VAL A 46 -6.90 -1.58 -35.95
C VAL A 46 -6.67 -0.13 -35.53
N SER A 47 -5.58 0.49 -35.98
CA SER A 47 -5.27 1.90 -35.69
C SER A 47 -6.36 2.85 -36.21
N SER A 48 -6.82 2.64 -37.44
CA SER A 48 -7.88 3.45 -38.06
C SER A 48 -9.23 3.29 -37.35
N TYR A 49 -9.53 2.09 -36.86
CA TYR A 49 -10.73 1.82 -36.09
C TYR A 49 -10.70 2.55 -34.74
N ILE A 50 -9.60 2.45 -33.98
CA ILE A 50 -9.45 3.11 -32.67
C ILE A 50 -9.45 4.63 -32.82
N ALA A 51 -8.90 5.18 -33.91
CA ALA A 51 -8.93 6.63 -34.18
C ALA A 51 -10.37 7.18 -34.21
N LYS A 52 -11.33 6.38 -34.68
CA LYS A 52 -12.77 6.71 -34.71
C LYS A 52 -13.49 6.29 -33.42
N HIS A 53 -12.95 5.32 -32.67
CA HIS A 53 -13.57 4.72 -31.47
C HIS A 53 -12.59 4.68 -30.30
N LYS A 54 -12.20 5.83 -29.75
CA LYS A 54 -11.13 5.91 -28.73
C LYS A 54 -11.33 4.99 -27.51
N ASN A 55 -12.58 4.78 -27.09
CA ASN A 55 -12.91 3.91 -25.95
C ASN A 55 -12.58 2.43 -26.19
N GLU A 56 -12.52 2.01 -27.47
CA GLU A 56 -12.19 0.63 -27.87
C GLU A 56 -10.69 0.32 -27.73
N ALA A 57 -9.82 1.32 -27.49
CA ALA A 57 -8.41 1.09 -27.22
C ALA A 57 -8.19 0.07 -26.09
N ARG A 58 -9.10 -0.01 -25.11
CA ARG A 58 -9.10 -1.00 -24.04
C ARG A 58 -9.19 -2.45 -24.53
N HIS A 59 -9.97 -2.72 -25.59
CA HIS A 59 -10.19 -4.07 -26.11
C HIS A 59 -9.14 -4.49 -27.12
N TYR A 60 -8.67 -3.55 -27.94
CA TYR A 60 -7.76 -3.83 -29.05
C TYR A 60 -6.28 -3.65 -28.70
N THR A 61 -5.94 -3.20 -27.49
CA THR A 61 -4.55 -2.93 -27.11
C THR A 61 -4.24 -3.43 -25.70
N ILE A 62 -2.97 -3.30 -25.31
CA ILE A 62 -2.51 -3.60 -23.95
C ILE A 62 -3.12 -2.67 -22.90
N LYS A 63 -3.70 -1.53 -23.31
CA LYS A 63 -4.30 -0.54 -22.40
C LYS A 63 -5.23 -1.20 -21.39
N GLY A 64 -6.09 -2.12 -21.82
CA GLY A 64 -7.11 -2.72 -20.94
C GLY A 64 -6.63 -3.63 -19.82
N LYS A 65 -5.33 -3.90 -19.75
CA LYS A 65 -4.73 -4.87 -18.83
C LYS A 65 -3.45 -4.38 -18.17
N MET A 66 -2.84 -3.30 -18.68
CA MET A 66 -1.57 -2.79 -18.18
C MET A 66 -1.75 -1.74 -17.08
N ILE A 67 -1.13 -1.99 -15.93
CA ILE A 67 -0.98 -1.03 -14.82
C ILE A 67 0.42 -0.41 -14.86
N ALA A 68 0.52 0.90 -14.70
CA ALA A 68 1.80 1.55 -14.47
C ALA A 68 2.14 1.52 -12.97
N VAL A 69 3.30 1.00 -12.60
CA VAL A 69 3.85 1.14 -11.23
C VAL A 69 4.85 2.28 -11.28
N ILE A 70 4.47 3.44 -10.74
CA ILE A 70 5.22 4.69 -10.91
C ILE A 70 5.82 5.15 -9.59
N SER A 71 7.09 5.57 -9.62
CA SER A 71 7.80 6.16 -8.48
C SER A 71 8.82 7.22 -8.94
N ASP A 72 9.22 8.13 -8.05
CA ASP A 72 10.41 9.01 -8.22
C ASP A 72 11.61 8.55 -7.36
N GLY A 73 11.46 7.45 -6.61
CA GLY A 73 12.46 6.93 -5.69
C GLY A 73 12.70 7.78 -4.44
N SER A 74 11.77 8.70 -4.10
CA SER A 74 11.95 9.64 -2.98
C SER A 74 11.64 9.06 -1.60
N ALA A 75 10.97 7.92 -1.50
CA ALA A 75 10.64 7.26 -0.24
C ALA A 75 10.65 5.73 -0.33
N VAL A 76 11.73 5.15 -0.88
CA VAL A 76 11.80 3.70 -1.12
C VAL A 76 11.94 2.93 0.18
N LEU A 77 10.90 2.17 0.56
CA LEU A 77 10.87 1.38 1.80
C LEU A 77 11.26 2.27 3.01
N GLY A 78 12.09 1.77 3.93
CA GLY A 78 12.75 2.57 4.97
C GLY A 78 14.13 3.10 4.59
N LEU A 79 14.48 3.09 3.30
CA LEU A 79 15.77 3.58 2.79
C LEU A 79 15.72 5.10 2.51
N GLY A 80 14.52 5.66 2.35
CA GLY A 80 14.31 7.07 2.07
C GLY A 80 14.53 7.42 0.60
N ASN A 81 15.07 8.60 0.34
CA ASN A 81 15.32 9.09 -1.02
C ASN A 81 16.62 8.49 -1.55
N ILE A 82 16.51 7.50 -2.43
CA ILE A 82 17.65 6.78 -3.05
C ILE A 82 17.71 6.99 -4.56
N GLY A 83 16.81 7.80 -5.11
CA GLY A 83 16.75 8.10 -6.54
C GLY A 83 16.04 7.01 -7.37
N PRO A 84 15.74 7.32 -8.63
CA PRO A 84 14.90 6.49 -9.48
C PRO A 84 15.53 5.13 -9.83
N GLU A 85 16.83 5.08 -10.17
CA GLU A 85 17.47 3.83 -10.57
C GLU A 85 17.53 2.82 -9.41
N ALA A 86 17.75 3.31 -8.19
CA ALA A 86 17.79 2.46 -7.00
C ALA A 86 16.38 1.99 -6.57
N ALA A 87 15.31 2.65 -7.04
CA ALA A 87 13.92 2.25 -6.82
C ALA A 87 13.47 1.12 -7.77
N LEU A 88 14.08 0.99 -8.96
CA LEU A 88 13.69 -0.01 -9.98
C LEU A 88 13.54 -1.43 -9.44
N PRO A 89 14.46 -1.96 -8.59
CA PRO A 89 14.30 -3.30 -8.06
C PRO A 89 13.00 -3.49 -7.25
N VAL A 90 12.53 -2.46 -6.54
CA VAL A 90 11.27 -2.50 -5.79
C VAL A 90 10.08 -2.43 -6.77
N MET A 91 10.12 -1.52 -7.75
CA MET A 91 9.04 -1.34 -8.73
C MET A 91 8.83 -2.58 -9.61
N GLU A 92 9.92 -3.21 -10.07
CA GLU A 92 9.85 -4.50 -10.77
C GLU A 92 9.27 -5.60 -9.87
N GLY A 93 9.57 -5.56 -8.57
CA GLY A 93 9.02 -6.49 -7.59
C GLY A 93 7.51 -6.34 -7.50
N LYS A 94 7.01 -5.12 -7.37
CA LYS A 94 5.58 -4.79 -7.39
C LYS A 94 4.92 -5.27 -8.68
N ALA A 95 5.53 -5.03 -9.84
CA ALA A 95 5.02 -5.53 -11.12
C ALA A 95 4.94 -7.07 -11.17
N ALA A 96 5.97 -7.77 -10.65
CA ALA A 96 5.95 -9.23 -10.57
C ALA A 96 4.83 -9.76 -9.64
N LEU A 97 4.54 -9.05 -8.55
CA LEU A 97 3.47 -9.41 -7.61
C LEU A 97 2.07 -9.17 -8.20
N PHE A 98 1.87 -8.11 -8.99
CA PHE A 98 0.63 -7.93 -9.77
C PHE A 98 0.34 -9.16 -10.63
N LYS A 99 1.35 -9.63 -11.38
CA LYS A 99 1.21 -10.80 -12.23
C LYS A 99 0.98 -12.08 -11.42
N THR A 100 1.76 -12.28 -10.36
CA THR A 100 1.74 -13.50 -9.54
C THR A 100 0.41 -13.69 -8.81
N PHE A 101 -0.12 -12.62 -8.21
CA PHE A 101 -1.27 -12.75 -7.29
C PHE A 101 -2.62 -12.46 -7.93
N ALA A 102 -2.66 -11.78 -9.08
CA ALA A 102 -3.92 -11.39 -9.69
C ALA A 102 -3.95 -11.49 -11.22
N ASP A 103 -2.89 -12.04 -11.84
CA ASP A 103 -2.73 -12.09 -13.29
C ASP A 103 -2.94 -10.73 -13.97
N VAL A 104 -2.43 -9.67 -13.33
CA VAL A 104 -2.46 -8.30 -13.84
C VAL A 104 -1.11 -7.98 -14.48
N ASP A 105 -1.13 -7.49 -15.72
CA ASP A 105 0.08 -7.02 -16.37
C ASP A 105 0.44 -5.64 -15.80
N ALA A 106 1.69 -5.48 -15.37
CA ALA A 106 2.17 -4.25 -14.76
C ALA A 106 3.59 -3.92 -15.24
N PHE A 107 3.88 -2.63 -15.39
CA PHE A 107 5.18 -2.17 -15.85
C PHE A 107 5.75 -1.07 -14.93
N PRO A 108 7.02 -1.20 -14.47
CA PRO A 108 7.65 -0.20 -13.62
C PRO A 108 8.11 1.01 -14.43
N ILE A 109 7.83 2.21 -13.91
CA ILE A 109 8.29 3.48 -14.46
C ILE A 109 8.86 4.30 -13.31
N VAL A 110 10.17 4.54 -13.33
CA VAL A 110 10.82 5.45 -12.38
C VAL A 110 11.11 6.77 -13.07
N LEU A 111 10.74 7.87 -12.42
CA LEU A 111 10.86 9.22 -12.96
C LEU A 111 12.12 9.89 -12.40
N SER A 112 12.97 10.41 -13.28
CA SER A 112 14.15 11.19 -12.92
C SER A 112 13.81 12.67 -12.65
N THR A 113 12.73 12.91 -11.92
CA THR A 113 12.32 14.23 -11.43
C THR A 113 11.62 14.07 -10.10
N GLN A 114 11.81 15.06 -9.23
CA GLN A 114 11.10 15.19 -7.96
C GLN A 114 10.29 16.51 -7.91
N ASP A 115 10.10 17.17 -9.05
CA ASP A 115 9.13 18.26 -9.12
C ASP A 115 7.71 17.70 -9.22
N THR A 116 6.83 18.14 -8.32
CA THR A 116 5.44 17.65 -8.24
C THR A 116 4.68 17.87 -9.56
N ASN A 117 4.85 19.03 -10.20
CA ASN A 117 4.10 19.35 -11.42
C ASN A 117 4.64 18.55 -12.61
N GLU A 118 5.96 18.42 -12.75
CA GLU A 118 6.59 17.59 -13.79
C GLU A 118 6.16 16.12 -13.66
N ILE A 119 6.10 15.58 -12.44
CA ILE A 119 5.60 14.22 -12.18
C ILE A 119 4.16 14.09 -12.68
N ILE A 120 3.27 15.00 -12.27
CA ILE A 120 1.86 14.96 -12.65
C ILE A 120 1.70 15.06 -14.17
N GLU A 121 2.36 16.02 -14.81
CA GLU A 121 2.30 16.21 -16.26
C GLU A 121 2.83 14.99 -17.03
N THR A 122 3.93 14.41 -16.55
CA THR A 122 4.50 13.20 -17.15
C THR A 122 3.53 12.05 -17.08
N ILE A 123 2.95 11.78 -15.90
CA ILE A 123 1.99 10.68 -15.71
C ILE A 123 0.74 10.90 -16.58
N VAL A 124 0.23 12.14 -16.67
CA VAL A 124 -0.91 12.48 -17.52
C VAL A 124 -0.61 12.20 -19.00
N ARG A 125 0.60 12.53 -19.47
CA ARG A 125 1.00 12.33 -20.87
C ARG A 125 1.17 10.85 -21.24
N ILE A 126 1.57 10.00 -20.30
CA ILE A 126 1.75 8.55 -20.55
C ILE A 126 0.50 7.71 -20.25
N ALA A 127 -0.49 8.27 -19.55
CA ALA A 127 -1.73 7.59 -19.18
C ALA A 127 -2.50 6.91 -20.33
N PRO A 128 -2.46 7.37 -21.60
CA PRO A 128 -3.13 6.67 -22.70
C PRO A 128 -2.76 5.19 -22.82
N THR A 129 -1.55 4.79 -22.43
CA THR A 129 -1.06 3.39 -22.49
C THR A 129 -1.64 2.47 -21.41
N PHE A 130 -2.14 3.03 -20.31
CA PHE A 130 -2.46 2.27 -19.09
C PHE A 130 -3.97 2.22 -18.81
N ALA A 131 -4.40 1.17 -18.11
CA ALA A 131 -5.74 1.08 -17.53
C ALA A 131 -5.79 1.49 -16.05
N GLY A 132 -4.65 1.78 -15.43
CA GLY A 132 -4.58 2.28 -14.06
C GLY A 132 -3.16 2.67 -13.68
N ILE A 133 -3.04 3.52 -12.67
CA ILE A 133 -1.79 4.03 -12.15
C ILE A 133 -1.65 3.64 -10.68
N ASN A 134 -0.63 2.85 -10.37
CA ASN A 134 -0.20 2.53 -9.01
C ASN A 134 0.99 3.43 -8.67
N LEU A 135 0.76 4.42 -7.80
CA LEU A 135 1.82 5.28 -7.26
C LEU A 135 2.51 4.57 -6.10
N GLU A 136 3.84 4.61 -6.08
CA GLU A 136 4.65 3.88 -5.12
C GLU A 136 5.84 4.73 -4.65
N ASP A 137 6.16 4.64 -3.36
CA ASP A 137 7.40 5.19 -2.78
C ASP A 137 7.59 6.71 -3.04
N PHE A 138 6.51 7.50 -3.09
CA PHE A 138 6.58 8.96 -3.13
C PHE A 138 6.59 9.56 -1.72
N SER A 139 7.47 10.52 -1.46
CA SER A 139 7.58 11.14 -0.16
C SER A 139 6.39 12.05 0.18
N ALA A 140 5.95 11.99 1.44
CA ALA A 140 5.02 12.97 2.00
C ALA A 140 5.74 14.31 2.26
N PRO A 141 5.09 15.47 2.07
CA PRO A 141 3.66 15.62 1.74
C PRO A 141 3.34 15.59 0.23
N ARG A 142 4.33 15.63 -0.67
CA ARG A 142 4.09 15.74 -2.14
C ARG A 142 3.20 14.62 -2.68
N CYS A 143 3.33 13.41 -2.15
CA CYS A 143 2.52 12.26 -2.56
C CYS A 143 0.99 12.52 -2.52
N PHE A 144 0.50 13.35 -1.58
CA PHE A 144 -0.92 13.68 -1.46
C PHE A 144 -1.39 14.55 -2.63
N GLU A 145 -0.62 15.60 -2.96
CA GLU A 145 -0.93 16.50 -4.07
C GLU A 145 -0.85 15.77 -5.42
N ILE A 146 0.19 14.94 -5.60
CA ILE A 146 0.35 14.11 -6.81
C ILE A 146 -0.87 13.21 -6.99
N GLU A 147 -1.27 12.47 -5.96
CA GLU A 147 -2.39 11.56 -6.06
C GLU A 147 -3.72 12.29 -6.33
N GLU A 148 -4.02 13.37 -5.61
CA GLU A 148 -5.25 14.15 -5.77
C GLU A 148 -5.37 14.75 -7.17
N LYS A 149 -4.31 15.42 -7.65
CA LYS A 149 -4.31 16.03 -9.00
C LYS A 149 -4.43 14.98 -10.10
N LEU A 150 -3.82 13.80 -9.93
CA LEU A 150 -3.95 12.71 -10.91
C LEU A 150 -5.36 12.11 -10.92
N LYS A 151 -5.97 11.87 -9.75
CA LYS A 151 -7.37 11.41 -9.65
C LYS A 151 -8.37 12.40 -10.26
N ALA A 152 -8.06 13.69 -10.23
CA ALA A 152 -8.89 14.72 -10.83
C ALA A 152 -8.75 14.79 -12.37
N ARG A 153 -7.56 14.50 -12.90
CA ARG A 153 -7.24 14.68 -14.33
C ARG A 153 -7.34 13.42 -15.18
N LEU A 154 -7.28 12.23 -14.56
CA LEU A 154 -7.28 10.96 -15.26
C LEU A 154 -8.65 10.28 -15.22
N ASP A 155 -9.00 9.62 -16.32
CA ASP A 155 -10.18 8.77 -16.45
C ASP A 155 -9.86 7.29 -16.17
N ILE A 156 -8.77 7.02 -15.46
CA ILE A 156 -8.33 5.69 -15.03
C ILE A 156 -8.06 5.70 -13.53
N PRO A 157 -8.22 4.56 -12.84
CA PRO A 157 -8.01 4.47 -11.40
C PRO A 157 -6.55 4.80 -11.06
N VAL A 158 -6.38 5.74 -10.13
CA VAL A 158 -5.10 6.10 -9.52
C VAL A 158 -5.16 5.75 -8.04
N MET A 159 -4.17 5.02 -7.56
CA MET A 159 -4.04 4.69 -6.13
C MET A 159 -2.58 4.72 -5.72
N HIS A 160 -2.30 5.40 -4.61
CA HIS A 160 -1.03 5.29 -3.93
C HIS A 160 -1.04 4.09 -2.96
N ASP A 161 -0.18 3.09 -3.20
CA ASP A 161 -0.24 1.84 -2.45
C ASP A 161 0.26 1.98 -1.01
N ASP A 162 1.35 2.74 -0.78
CA ASP A 162 1.86 2.98 0.58
C ASP A 162 0.85 3.71 1.48
N GLN A 163 -0.06 4.49 0.89
CA GLN A 163 -1.19 5.09 1.59
C GLN A 163 -2.31 4.07 1.78
N HIS A 164 -3.02 3.78 0.69
CA HIS A 164 -4.32 3.12 0.75
C HIS A 164 -4.20 1.61 0.89
N GLY A 165 -3.18 1.00 0.28
CA GLY A 165 -2.90 -0.43 0.42
C GLY A 165 -2.54 -0.78 1.86
N THR A 166 -1.65 0.01 2.46
CA THR A 166 -1.30 -0.09 3.89
C THR A 166 -2.53 0.10 4.78
N ALA A 167 -3.35 1.12 4.54
CA ALA A 167 -4.56 1.36 5.31
C ALA A 167 -5.53 0.17 5.30
N ILE A 168 -5.79 -0.40 4.11
CA ILE A 168 -6.68 -1.55 3.95
C ILE A 168 -6.19 -2.76 4.77
N VAL A 169 -4.92 -3.12 4.64
CA VAL A 169 -4.38 -4.30 5.33
C VAL A 169 -4.29 -4.09 6.85
N VAL A 170 -3.96 -2.87 7.31
CA VAL A 170 -3.95 -2.52 8.73
C VAL A 170 -5.34 -2.61 9.33
N VAL A 171 -6.34 -2.03 8.68
CA VAL A 171 -7.73 -2.08 9.14
C VAL A 171 -8.23 -3.53 9.19
N ALA A 172 -7.93 -4.35 8.17
CA ALA A 172 -8.28 -5.76 8.16
C ALA A 172 -7.64 -6.53 9.33
N GLY A 173 -6.33 -6.31 9.56
CA GLY A 173 -5.60 -6.92 10.66
C GLY A 173 -6.16 -6.50 12.03
N LEU A 174 -6.42 -5.20 12.23
CA LEU A 174 -6.96 -4.68 13.49
C LEU A 174 -8.37 -5.19 13.78
N MET A 175 -9.24 -5.35 12.76
CA MET A 175 -10.57 -5.95 12.93
C MET A 175 -10.48 -7.36 13.51
N ASN A 176 -9.51 -8.17 13.06
CA ASN A 176 -9.31 -9.52 13.57
C ASN A 176 -8.55 -9.55 14.90
N ALA A 177 -7.56 -8.68 15.09
CA ALA A 177 -6.86 -8.52 16.36
C ALA A 177 -7.83 -8.13 17.49
N ALA A 178 -8.79 -7.23 17.23
CA ALA A 178 -9.83 -6.85 18.17
C ALA A 178 -10.66 -8.05 18.64
N LYS A 179 -11.03 -8.96 17.73
CA LYS A 179 -11.74 -10.21 18.06
C LYS A 179 -10.90 -11.10 18.97
N VAL A 180 -9.61 -11.25 18.69
CA VAL A 180 -8.68 -12.08 19.48
C VAL A 180 -8.60 -11.58 20.93
N VAL A 181 -8.52 -10.26 21.12
CA VAL A 181 -8.41 -9.66 22.46
C VAL A 181 -9.76 -9.39 23.13
N GLY A 182 -10.87 -9.79 22.51
CA GLY A 182 -12.23 -9.61 23.06
C GLY A 182 -12.70 -8.17 23.14
N LYS A 183 -12.18 -7.26 22.29
CA LYS A 183 -12.55 -5.84 22.27
C LYS A 183 -13.45 -5.53 21.07
N LYS A 184 -14.40 -4.60 21.24
CA LYS A 184 -15.19 -4.07 20.12
C LYS A 184 -14.30 -3.16 19.28
N PHE A 185 -14.21 -3.42 17.97
CA PHE A 185 -13.34 -2.69 17.06
C PHE A 185 -13.57 -1.16 17.10
N GLN A 186 -14.83 -0.70 17.12
CA GLN A 186 -15.14 0.74 17.16
C GLN A 186 -14.72 1.44 18.46
N ASN A 187 -14.49 0.67 19.53
CA ASN A 187 -14.16 1.20 20.86
C ASN A 187 -12.66 1.21 21.13
N LEU A 188 -11.81 0.79 20.19
CA LEU A 188 -10.37 0.78 20.38
C LEU A 188 -9.83 2.22 20.53
N HIS A 189 -8.97 2.43 21.53
CA HIS A 189 -8.04 3.54 21.51
C HIS A 189 -6.79 3.15 20.72
N VAL A 190 -6.61 3.76 19.54
CA VAL A 190 -5.51 3.46 18.62
C VAL A 190 -4.49 4.60 18.62
N VAL A 191 -3.22 4.26 18.73
CA VAL A 191 -2.09 5.19 18.56
C VAL A 191 -1.37 4.88 17.25
N ILE A 192 -1.19 5.87 16.40
CA ILE A 192 -0.45 5.75 15.14
C ILE A 192 0.87 6.51 15.28
N SER A 193 1.98 5.77 15.27
CA SER A 193 3.33 6.35 15.28
C SER A 193 3.80 6.56 13.84
N GLY A 194 3.67 7.79 13.36
CA GLY A 194 4.00 8.21 12.00
C GLY A 194 2.84 8.96 11.34
N ALA A 195 3.07 10.22 10.95
CA ALA A 195 2.10 11.07 10.26
C ALA A 195 2.47 11.32 8.77
N GLY A 196 3.09 10.32 8.16
CA GLY A 196 3.37 10.30 6.72
C GLY A 196 2.18 9.79 5.90
N ALA A 197 2.47 9.36 4.67
CA ALA A 197 1.51 8.79 3.73
C ALA A 197 0.64 7.67 4.37
N ALA A 198 1.29 6.60 4.83
CA ALA A 198 0.63 5.45 5.43
C ALA A 198 -0.20 5.81 6.68
N GLY A 199 0.39 6.52 7.64
CA GLY A 199 -0.28 6.84 8.91
C GLY A 199 -1.50 7.73 8.75
N THR A 200 -1.43 8.69 7.81
CA THR A 200 -2.58 9.54 7.46
C THR A 200 -3.72 8.71 6.87
N ALA A 201 -3.42 7.82 5.91
CA ALA A 201 -4.44 6.98 5.28
C ALA A 201 -5.03 5.95 6.25
N VAL A 202 -4.21 5.36 7.13
CA VAL A 202 -4.66 4.46 8.20
C VAL A 202 -5.63 5.18 9.14
N ALA A 203 -5.30 6.39 9.59
CA ALA A 203 -6.17 7.19 10.46
C ALA A 203 -7.53 7.46 9.80
N LYS A 204 -7.52 7.95 8.55
CA LYS A 204 -8.75 8.23 7.79
C LYS A 204 -9.63 6.99 7.60
N LEU A 205 -9.03 5.85 7.23
CA LEU A 205 -9.80 4.63 7.02
C LEU A 205 -10.33 4.03 8.33
N LEU A 206 -9.59 4.16 9.45
CA LEU A 206 -10.06 3.77 10.77
C LEU A 206 -11.25 4.63 11.25
N LEU A 207 -11.18 5.96 11.06
CA LEU A 207 -12.30 6.86 11.32
C LEU A 207 -13.55 6.44 10.52
N LYS A 208 -13.37 6.20 9.21
CA LYS A 208 -14.44 5.71 8.33
C LYS A 208 -14.98 4.34 8.75
N ALA A 209 -14.13 3.47 9.32
CA ALA A 209 -14.51 2.18 9.87
C ALA A 209 -15.19 2.27 11.26
N GLY A 210 -15.28 3.46 11.85
CA GLY A 210 -16.00 3.74 13.09
C GLY A 210 -15.15 3.83 14.36
N VAL A 211 -13.82 3.77 14.25
CA VAL A 211 -12.91 3.99 15.39
C VAL A 211 -12.81 5.49 15.66
N LYS A 212 -13.14 5.93 16.88
CA LYS A 212 -13.21 7.37 17.22
C LYS A 212 -11.98 7.90 17.97
N ASP A 213 -11.35 7.08 18.80
CA ASP A 213 -10.20 7.49 19.62
C ASP A 213 -8.89 7.09 18.96
N ILE A 214 -8.41 7.96 18.06
CA ILE A 214 -7.16 7.78 17.34
C ILE A 214 -6.22 8.91 17.75
N ILE A 215 -4.99 8.61 18.15
CA ILE A 215 -3.93 9.60 18.36
C ILE A 215 -2.85 9.37 17.31
N VAL A 216 -2.45 10.43 16.60
CA VAL A 216 -1.37 10.35 15.60
C VAL A 216 -0.16 11.14 16.08
N LEU A 217 1.03 10.57 15.90
CA LEU A 217 2.29 11.23 16.22
C LEU A 217 3.15 11.44 14.97
N ASP A 218 3.90 12.53 14.97
CA ASP A 218 5.02 12.73 14.05
C ASP A 218 6.34 12.84 14.81
N SER A 219 7.42 13.21 14.12
CA SER A 219 8.75 13.32 14.71
C SER A 219 8.89 14.38 15.82
N LYS A 220 7.91 15.27 16.00
CA LYS A 220 7.92 16.27 17.10
C LYS A 220 6.86 16.00 18.18
N GLY A 221 6.27 14.80 18.19
CA GLY A 221 5.30 14.38 19.21
C GLY A 221 3.88 14.27 18.69
N ILE A 222 2.92 14.29 19.61
CA ILE A 222 1.50 14.14 19.31
C ILE A 222 1.00 15.28 18.42
N ILE A 223 0.17 14.94 17.44
CA ILE A 223 -0.58 15.90 16.64
C ILE A 223 -1.86 16.26 17.41
N VAL A 224 -2.02 17.55 17.70
CA VAL A 224 -3.13 18.11 18.48
C VAL A 224 -3.46 19.50 17.94
N ARG A 225 -4.74 19.91 18.06
CA ARG A 225 -5.18 21.25 17.65
C ARG A 225 -4.34 22.33 18.31
N GLY A 226 -4.03 23.38 17.54
CA GLY A 226 -3.22 24.52 18.01
C GLY A 226 -1.71 24.27 18.03
N ARG A 227 -1.23 23.07 17.68
CA ARG A 227 0.21 22.85 17.50
C ARG A 227 0.71 23.61 16.27
N GLU A 228 1.75 24.43 16.46
CA GLU A 228 2.31 25.26 15.38
C GLU A 228 3.04 24.45 14.30
N LYS A 229 3.15 25.04 13.10
CA LYS A 229 3.95 24.54 11.97
C LYS A 229 3.52 23.15 11.49
N LEU A 230 2.22 22.87 11.53
CA LEU A 230 1.63 21.73 10.83
C LEU A 230 1.48 22.07 9.34
N VAL A 231 1.66 21.06 8.50
CA VAL A 231 1.30 21.14 7.08
C VAL A 231 -0.16 20.71 6.93
N ALA A 232 -0.81 21.09 5.83
CA ALA A 232 -2.26 20.92 5.64
C ALA A 232 -2.81 19.53 6.02
N HIS A 233 -2.16 18.43 5.61
CA HIS A 233 -2.64 17.08 5.93
C HIS A 233 -2.53 16.75 7.43
N LYS A 234 -1.59 17.36 8.15
CA LYS A 234 -1.46 17.20 9.62
C LYS A 234 -2.41 18.09 10.39
N GLU A 235 -2.79 19.24 9.84
CA GLU A 235 -3.86 20.08 10.40
C GLU A 235 -5.19 19.31 10.36
N GLU A 236 -5.51 18.69 9.22
CA GLU A 236 -6.68 17.80 9.11
C GLU A 236 -6.64 16.67 10.14
N LEU A 237 -5.48 16.04 10.37
CA LEU A 237 -5.32 15.04 11.43
C LEU A 237 -5.53 15.63 12.83
N ALA A 238 -5.00 16.82 13.11
CA ALA A 238 -5.23 17.49 14.39
C ALA A 238 -6.73 17.78 14.62
N ASP A 239 -7.48 18.05 13.56
CA ASP A 239 -8.90 18.36 13.65
C ASP A 239 -9.82 17.14 13.76
N THR A 240 -9.41 16.02 13.16
CA THR A 240 -10.25 14.82 13.04
C THR A 240 -9.85 13.69 13.99
N THR A 241 -8.68 13.79 14.61
CA THR A 241 -8.16 12.79 15.56
C THR A 241 -7.92 13.43 16.93
N ASN A 242 -7.48 12.62 17.89
CA ASN A 242 -7.15 13.01 19.26
C ASN A 242 -8.30 13.74 19.98
N PRO A 243 -9.49 13.10 20.10
CA PRO A 243 -10.67 13.74 20.70
C PRO A 243 -10.48 14.09 22.18
N ARG A 244 -9.47 13.51 22.83
CA ARG A 244 -9.13 13.76 24.23
C ARG A 244 -8.17 14.94 24.43
N GLY A 245 -7.64 15.52 23.35
CA GLY A 245 -6.71 16.65 23.43
C GLY A 245 -5.38 16.27 24.12
N VAL A 246 -4.93 15.02 23.98
CA VAL A 246 -3.67 14.57 24.58
C VAL A 246 -2.50 15.30 23.90
N SER A 247 -1.55 15.78 24.69
CA SER A 247 -0.29 16.38 24.23
C SER A 247 0.90 15.63 24.83
N GLY A 248 2.08 15.80 24.24
CA GLY A 248 3.30 15.14 24.70
C GLY A 248 3.90 14.25 23.62
N ASP A 249 4.50 13.15 24.04
CA ASP A 249 5.27 12.25 23.18
C ASP A 249 4.62 10.85 23.03
N LEU A 250 5.37 9.90 22.49
CA LEU A 250 4.93 8.51 22.31
C LEU A 250 4.60 7.81 23.64
N HIS A 251 5.32 8.15 24.70
CA HIS A 251 5.13 7.57 26.03
C HIS A 251 3.79 8.02 26.64
N ASP A 252 3.40 9.27 26.40
CA ASP A 252 2.10 9.80 26.82
C ASP A 252 0.95 9.25 25.99
N ALA A 253 1.12 9.19 24.66
CA ALA A 253 0.09 8.68 23.75
C ALA A 253 -0.28 7.22 24.05
N LEU A 254 0.69 6.38 24.39
CA LEU A 254 0.47 4.94 24.59
C LEU A 254 -0.14 4.56 25.94
N ARG A 255 -0.32 5.51 26.86
CA ARG A 255 -0.91 5.25 28.17
C ARG A 255 -2.37 4.79 28.02
N GLY A 256 -2.61 3.51 28.35
CA GLY A 256 -3.94 2.91 28.23
C GLY A 256 -4.41 2.68 26.78
N ALA A 257 -3.52 2.79 25.78
CA ALA A 257 -3.87 2.50 24.39
C ALA A 257 -4.18 1.02 24.19
N ASP A 258 -5.20 0.70 23.40
CA ASP A 258 -5.55 -0.67 23.05
C ASP A 258 -4.66 -1.21 21.93
N ALA A 259 -4.30 -0.35 20.99
CA ALA A 259 -3.49 -0.69 19.84
C ALA A 259 -2.46 0.40 19.52
N VAL A 260 -1.29 -0.03 19.05
CA VAL A 260 -0.31 0.85 18.40
C VAL A 260 -0.05 0.36 16.97
N VAL A 261 -0.07 1.29 16.03
CA VAL A 261 0.33 1.10 14.63
C VAL A 261 1.55 1.96 14.36
N GLY A 262 2.71 1.33 14.32
CA GLY A 262 3.95 1.91 13.85
C GLY A 262 4.01 1.88 12.32
N VAL A 263 4.14 3.06 11.72
CA VAL A 263 4.45 3.28 10.30
C VAL A 263 5.49 4.39 10.20
N SER A 264 6.54 4.25 11.01
CA SER A 264 7.60 5.25 11.19
C SER A 264 8.98 4.61 11.03
N GLY A 265 9.89 4.84 11.97
CA GLY A 265 11.29 4.45 11.91
C GLY A 265 11.63 3.27 12.84
N PRO A 266 12.79 2.64 12.62
CA PRO A 266 13.20 1.48 13.40
C PRO A 266 13.44 1.82 14.88
N ASN A 267 13.14 0.87 15.77
CA ASN A 267 13.46 0.93 17.20
C ASN A 267 12.88 2.11 18.00
N LEU A 268 11.81 2.76 17.52
CA LEU A 268 11.16 3.89 18.22
C LEU A 268 10.26 3.45 19.38
N ILE A 269 9.64 2.27 19.31
CA ILE A 269 8.79 1.74 20.36
C ILE A 269 9.64 0.85 21.29
N LYS A 270 9.54 1.07 22.60
CA LYS A 270 10.32 0.34 23.61
C LYS A 270 9.42 -0.57 24.44
N LYS A 271 10.01 -1.52 25.16
CA LYS A 271 9.29 -2.45 26.03
C LYS A 271 8.42 -1.72 27.06
N GLU A 272 8.94 -0.63 27.61
CA GLU A 272 8.32 0.20 28.64
C GLU A 272 7.08 0.93 28.10
N HIS A 273 7.07 1.25 26.79
CA HIS A 273 5.89 1.80 26.14
C HIS A 273 4.76 0.77 26.09
N ILE A 274 5.07 -0.48 25.72
CA ILE A 274 4.07 -1.56 25.66
C ILE A 274 3.51 -1.87 27.04
N ALA A 275 4.34 -1.85 28.08
CA ALA A 275 3.92 -2.11 29.46
C ALA A 275 2.89 -1.09 30.01
N ARG A 276 2.77 0.08 29.37
CA ARG A 276 1.81 1.13 29.74
C ARG A 276 0.51 1.11 28.94
N MET A 277 0.44 0.28 27.91
CA MET A 277 -0.77 0.08 27.13
C MET A 277 -1.84 -0.65 27.94
N ALA A 278 -3.07 -0.69 27.43
CA ALA A 278 -4.14 -1.46 28.05
C ALA A 278 -3.80 -2.95 28.09
N LYS A 279 -4.44 -3.69 29.01
CA LYS A 279 -4.38 -5.17 29.00
C LYS A 279 -4.81 -5.69 27.62
N GLN A 280 -4.19 -6.80 27.20
CA GLN A 280 -4.39 -7.37 25.86
C GLN A 280 -4.05 -6.35 24.76
N ALA A 281 -2.86 -5.75 24.83
CA ALA A 281 -2.39 -4.75 23.87
C ALA A 281 -2.14 -5.36 22.48
N ILE A 282 -2.50 -4.62 21.44
CA ILE A 282 -2.24 -4.97 20.03
C ILE A 282 -1.07 -4.11 19.53
N VAL A 283 -0.03 -4.73 18.97
CA VAL A 283 1.18 -4.03 18.52
C VAL A 283 1.45 -4.36 17.05
N PHE A 284 1.23 -3.39 16.17
CA PHE A 284 1.59 -3.48 14.75
C PHE A 284 2.84 -2.62 14.54
N ALA A 285 4.00 -3.23 14.29
CA ALA A 285 5.27 -2.54 14.04
C ALA A 285 5.71 -2.78 12.59
N LEU A 286 5.32 -1.87 11.70
CA LEU A 286 5.27 -2.11 10.26
C LEU A 286 6.44 -1.51 9.49
N ALA A 287 7.36 -0.79 10.15
CA ALA A 287 8.57 -0.30 9.50
C ALA A 287 9.40 -1.43 8.88
N ASN A 288 9.93 -1.18 7.69
CA ASN A 288 10.81 -2.09 6.96
C ASN A 288 12.14 -1.40 6.65
N PRO A 289 13.28 -2.12 6.64
CA PRO A 289 13.43 -3.55 6.91
C PRO A 289 13.52 -3.90 8.41
N VAL A 290 13.57 -2.90 9.29
CA VAL A 290 13.65 -3.08 10.75
C VAL A 290 12.41 -2.42 11.38
N PRO A 291 11.60 -3.17 12.17
CA PRO A 291 10.37 -2.64 12.76
C PRO A 291 10.65 -1.63 13.88
N GLU A 292 9.62 -0.90 14.27
CA GLU A 292 9.63 0.03 15.41
C GLU A 292 9.97 -0.66 16.72
N ILE A 293 9.60 -1.94 16.86
CA ILE A 293 9.92 -2.82 17.97
C ILE A 293 9.94 -4.26 17.46
N MET A 294 10.91 -5.07 17.90
CA MET A 294 10.94 -6.49 17.53
C MET A 294 9.87 -7.29 18.29
N PRO A 295 9.28 -8.36 17.70
CA PRO A 295 8.21 -9.12 18.33
C PRO A 295 8.54 -9.67 19.72
N GLU A 296 9.75 -10.15 19.95
CA GLU A 296 10.18 -10.67 21.25
C GLU A 296 10.18 -9.58 22.33
N VAL A 297 10.56 -8.35 21.98
CA VAL A 297 10.58 -7.20 22.90
C VAL A 297 9.15 -6.72 23.18
N ALA A 298 8.31 -6.67 22.15
CA ALA A 298 6.89 -6.33 22.31
C ALA A 298 6.15 -7.35 23.19
N LYS A 299 6.41 -8.65 22.99
CA LYS A 299 5.86 -9.74 23.82
C LYS A 299 6.33 -9.62 25.26
N ALA A 300 7.62 -9.36 25.49
CA ALA A 300 8.16 -9.13 26.83
C ALA A 300 7.56 -7.90 27.53
N GLY A 301 7.05 -6.93 26.76
CA GLY A 301 6.33 -5.77 27.28
C GLY A 301 4.85 -6.02 27.58
N GLY A 302 4.30 -7.19 27.23
CA GLY A 302 2.90 -7.56 27.50
C GLY A 302 1.96 -7.49 26.30
N ALA A 303 2.48 -7.37 25.07
CA ALA A 303 1.65 -7.42 23.86
C ALA A 303 0.97 -8.79 23.70
N ALA A 304 -0.33 -8.79 23.40
CA ALA A 304 -1.12 -9.99 23.18
C ALA A 304 -1.19 -10.39 21.71
N VAL A 305 -1.27 -9.41 20.80
CA VAL A 305 -1.23 -9.62 19.35
C VAL A 305 -0.12 -8.76 18.78
N ILE A 306 0.75 -9.36 17.98
CA ILE A 306 1.89 -8.68 17.37
C ILE A 306 1.85 -8.91 15.86
N ALA A 307 2.06 -7.86 15.09
CA ALA A 307 2.13 -7.91 13.65
C ALA A 307 3.28 -7.05 13.13
N THR A 308 3.89 -7.45 12.01
CA THR A 308 5.01 -6.71 11.41
C THR A 308 4.87 -6.64 9.89
N GLY A 309 5.67 -5.81 9.23
CA GLY A 309 5.78 -5.81 7.77
C GLY A 309 6.57 -6.99 7.18
N ARG A 310 7.24 -7.77 8.03
CA ARG A 310 8.21 -8.80 7.63
C ARG A 310 7.58 -10.18 7.47
N SER A 311 8.02 -10.91 6.46
CA SER A 311 7.51 -12.25 6.11
C SER A 311 8.06 -13.37 7.00
N ASP A 312 9.11 -13.11 7.77
CA ASP A 312 9.71 -14.11 8.67
C ASP A 312 9.08 -14.15 10.07
N PHE A 313 8.02 -13.37 10.31
CA PHE A 313 7.23 -13.40 11.53
C PHE A 313 5.74 -13.71 11.23
N PRO A 314 4.99 -14.23 12.22
CA PRO A 314 3.54 -14.32 12.13
C PRO A 314 2.89 -12.95 11.86
N ASN A 315 1.67 -12.95 11.33
CA ASN A 315 0.87 -11.75 11.08
C ASN A 315 1.60 -10.70 10.22
N GLN A 316 2.05 -11.09 9.03
CA GLN A 316 2.64 -10.14 8.10
C GLN A 316 1.58 -9.18 7.55
N ILE A 317 1.67 -7.90 7.92
CA ILE A 317 0.86 -6.81 7.37
C ILE A 317 1.62 -6.24 6.17
N ASN A 318 1.18 -6.59 4.97
CA ASN A 318 1.85 -6.19 3.74
C ASN A 318 0.82 -5.81 2.67
N ASN A 319 1.06 -4.70 1.98
CA ASN A 319 0.17 -4.18 0.93
C ASN A 319 0.06 -5.13 -0.29
N SER A 320 0.95 -6.11 -0.45
CA SER A 320 0.81 -7.20 -1.44
C SER A 320 -0.45 -8.05 -1.29
N LEU A 321 -1.11 -8.02 -0.13
CA LEU A 321 -2.43 -8.63 0.07
C LEU A 321 -3.56 -7.83 -0.60
N VAL A 322 -3.29 -6.59 -1.03
CA VAL A 322 -4.29 -5.60 -1.40
C VAL A 322 -4.16 -5.18 -2.85
N PHE A 323 -3.05 -4.52 -3.24
CA PHE A 323 -2.95 -3.88 -4.56
C PHE A 323 -3.25 -4.82 -5.75
N PRO A 324 -2.85 -6.11 -5.76
CA PRO A 324 -3.15 -6.98 -6.90
C PRO A 324 -4.67 -7.15 -7.07
N GLY A 325 -5.38 -7.38 -5.96
CA GLY A 325 -6.83 -7.53 -5.95
C GLY A 325 -7.55 -6.22 -6.26
N VAL A 326 -7.05 -5.09 -5.76
CA VAL A 326 -7.69 -3.78 -6.01
C VAL A 326 -7.71 -3.49 -7.51
N PHE A 327 -6.56 -3.57 -8.18
CA PHE A 327 -6.51 -3.30 -9.61
C PHE A 327 -7.16 -4.41 -10.43
N ARG A 328 -7.13 -5.67 -9.99
CA ARG A 328 -7.90 -6.72 -10.67
C ARG A 328 -9.38 -6.40 -10.72
N GLY A 329 -9.98 -6.04 -9.59
CA GLY A 329 -11.39 -5.64 -9.54
C GLY A 329 -11.66 -4.36 -10.34
N ALA A 330 -10.73 -3.39 -10.31
CA ALA A 330 -10.84 -2.19 -11.12
C ALA A 330 -10.80 -2.47 -12.62
N LEU A 331 -9.97 -3.41 -13.06
CA LEU A 331 -9.88 -3.85 -14.45
C LEU A 331 -11.14 -4.62 -14.88
N ASP A 332 -11.58 -5.57 -14.06
CA ASP A 332 -12.76 -6.39 -14.36
C ASP A 332 -14.04 -5.55 -14.49
N ASN A 333 -14.17 -4.49 -13.69
CA ASN A 333 -15.37 -3.64 -13.65
C ASN A 333 -15.18 -2.27 -14.32
N ASN A 334 -14.05 -2.03 -14.98
CA ASN A 334 -13.70 -0.74 -15.61
C ASN A 334 -13.88 0.47 -14.65
N VAL A 335 -13.53 0.29 -13.38
CA VAL A 335 -13.70 1.31 -12.33
C VAL A 335 -12.81 2.50 -12.63
N LYS A 336 -13.39 3.70 -12.54
CA LYS A 336 -12.68 4.96 -12.81
C LYS A 336 -11.99 5.54 -11.58
N LYS A 337 -12.51 5.26 -10.38
CA LYS A 337 -12.01 5.78 -9.10
C LYS A 337 -12.10 4.73 -8.00
N ILE A 338 -11.02 4.54 -7.24
CA ILE A 338 -11.02 3.67 -6.05
C ILE A 338 -11.49 4.51 -4.85
N THR A 339 -12.73 4.29 -4.42
CA THR A 339 -13.38 5.07 -3.35
C THR A 339 -13.04 4.55 -1.95
N ASP A 340 -13.27 5.35 -0.92
CA ASP A 340 -13.02 4.92 0.47
C ASP A 340 -13.97 3.79 0.91
N ASP A 341 -15.19 3.73 0.36
CA ASP A 341 -16.11 2.63 0.63
C ASP A 341 -15.60 1.32 0.02
N MET A 342 -15.04 1.35 -1.19
CA MET A 342 -14.35 0.20 -1.79
C MET A 342 -13.17 -0.26 -0.94
N LYS A 343 -12.35 0.68 -0.44
CA LYS A 343 -11.20 0.37 0.44
C LYS A 343 -11.66 -0.28 1.74
N LEU A 344 -12.67 0.29 2.40
CA LEU A 344 -13.21 -0.27 3.64
C LEU A 344 -13.83 -1.67 3.40
N GLN A 345 -14.53 -1.86 2.29
CA GLN A 345 -15.09 -3.16 1.94
C GLN A 345 -14.00 -4.19 1.61
N ALA A 346 -12.91 -3.78 0.95
CA ALA A 346 -11.74 -4.62 0.74
C ALA A 346 -11.12 -5.08 2.06
N ALA A 347 -10.98 -4.18 3.04
CA ALA A 347 -10.46 -4.50 4.37
C ALA A 347 -11.37 -5.52 5.09
N LYS A 348 -12.70 -5.33 5.03
CA LYS A 348 -13.68 -6.27 5.58
C LYS A 348 -13.59 -7.65 4.93
N ASN A 349 -13.51 -7.71 3.59
CA ASN A 349 -13.39 -8.96 2.85
C ASN A 349 -12.10 -9.70 3.22
N LEU A 350 -10.98 -8.98 3.33
CA LEU A 350 -9.69 -9.54 3.70
C LEU A 350 -9.71 -10.09 5.14
N ALA A 351 -10.29 -9.35 6.09
CA ALA A 351 -10.45 -9.80 7.47
C ALA A 351 -11.35 -11.06 7.55
N ALA A 352 -12.41 -11.13 6.73
CA ALA A 352 -13.36 -12.23 6.71
C ALA A 352 -12.77 -13.56 6.20
N LEU A 353 -11.63 -13.54 5.49
CA LEU A 353 -10.92 -14.77 5.10
C LEU A 353 -10.41 -15.57 6.31
N ILE A 354 -10.23 -14.91 7.46
CA ILE A 354 -9.85 -15.56 8.72
C ILE A 354 -11.09 -15.68 9.60
N ALA A 355 -11.81 -16.80 9.47
CA ALA A 355 -13.04 -17.05 10.22
C ALA A 355 -12.83 -17.12 11.75
N LYS A 356 -11.70 -17.69 12.19
CA LYS A 356 -11.33 -17.83 13.61
C LYS A 356 -9.91 -17.30 13.82
N PRO A 357 -9.72 -15.98 14.01
CA PRO A 357 -8.39 -15.41 14.19
C PRO A 357 -7.78 -15.84 15.52
N THR A 358 -6.46 -15.97 15.54
CA THR A 358 -5.66 -16.22 16.75
C THR A 358 -4.60 -15.14 16.88
N SER A 359 -3.89 -15.10 18.02
CA SER A 359 -2.80 -14.13 18.23
C SER A 359 -1.68 -14.21 17.18
N GLU A 360 -1.51 -15.37 16.52
CA GLU A 360 -0.49 -15.61 15.50
C GLU A 360 -1.08 -15.70 14.07
N ARG A 361 -2.40 -15.53 13.92
CA ARG A 361 -3.07 -15.54 12.62
C ARG A 361 -4.28 -14.60 12.60
N ILE A 362 -4.02 -13.31 12.37
CA ILE A 362 -5.07 -12.27 12.20
C ILE A 362 -5.28 -11.85 10.73
N ILE A 363 -4.37 -12.23 9.84
CA ILE A 363 -4.36 -11.86 8.43
C ILE A 363 -3.97 -13.10 7.60
N PRO A 364 -4.51 -13.30 6.38
CA PRO A 364 -4.07 -14.39 5.52
C PRO A 364 -2.65 -14.13 4.99
N GLY A 365 -1.92 -15.19 4.68
CA GLY A 365 -0.67 -15.10 3.94
C GLY A 365 -0.89 -14.75 2.47
N PRO A 366 0.10 -14.14 1.78
CA PRO A 366 -0.05 -13.68 0.40
C PRO A 366 -0.23 -14.80 -0.63
N PHE A 367 0.17 -16.02 -0.29
CA PHE A 367 0.01 -17.21 -1.13
C PHE A 367 -1.26 -18.01 -0.81
N GLU A 368 -2.07 -17.59 0.17
CA GLU A 368 -3.35 -18.24 0.44
C GLU A 368 -4.34 -18.00 -0.72
N LYS A 369 -5.07 -19.05 -1.09
CA LYS A 369 -6.02 -18.97 -2.21
C LYS A 369 -7.13 -17.97 -1.90
N GLY A 370 -7.47 -17.16 -2.91
CA GLY A 370 -8.64 -16.27 -2.85
C GLY A 370 -8.39 -14.89 -2.21
N VAL A 371 -7.16 -14.58 -1.76
CA VAL A 371 -6.83 -13.25 -1.20
C VAL A 371 -7.12 -12.12 -2.20
N ALA A 372 -6.49 -12.15 -3.38
CA ALA A 372 -6.71 -11.14 -4.42
C ALA A 372 -8.18 -11.10 -4.88
N ALA A 373 -8.85 -12.26 -4.97
CA ALA A 373 -10.25 -12.35 -5.36
C ALA A 373 -11.19 -11.72 -4.31
N ALA A 374 -10.89 -11.87 -3.02
CA ALA A 374 -11.67 -11.27 -1.94
C ALA A 374 -11.59 -9.74 -1.99
N VAL A 375 -10.40 -9.20 -2.24
CA VAL A 375 -10.19 -7.76 -2.42
C VAL A 375 -10.86 -7.27 -3.71
N ALA A 376 -10.67 -7.95 -4.83
CA ALA A 376 -11.27 -7.59 -6.13
C ALA A 376 -12.79 -7.49 -6.08
N LYS A 377 -13.46 -8.37 -5.31
CA LYS A 377 -14.92 -8.33 -5.12
C LYS A 377 -15.44 -7.02 -4.52
N ALA A 378 -14.60 -6.27 -3.80
CA ALA A 378 -14.96 -4.98 -3.21
C ALA A 378 -14.88 -3.80 -4.19
N ILE A 379 -14.25 -3.99 -5.35
CA ILE A 379 -13.95 -2.90 -6.30
C ILE A 379 -14.94 -2.98 -7.46
N ARG A 380 -16.07 -2.27 -7.36
CA ARG A 380 -17.17 -2.26 -8.34
C ARG A 380 -17.82 -0.90 -8.45
#